data_AF-A0A1Z5IZP1-F1
#
_entry.id   AF-A0A1Z5IZP1-F1
#
_cell.length_a   1.000
_cell.length_b   1.000
_cell.length_c   1.000
_cell.angle_alpha   90.00
_cell.angle_beta   90.00
_cell.angle_gamma   90.00
#
_symmetry.space_group_name_H-M   'P 1'
#
loop_
_entity.id
_entity.type
_entity.pdbx_description
1 polymer ?
#
loop_
_entity_poly.entity_id
_entity_poly.type
_entity_poly.pdbx_seq_one_letter_code
_entity_poly.pdbx_strand_id
1 'polypeptide(L)'
;MFIYVKYDENGFITEYQNTEADGFTKIYLLDSWIMQFAQWPNKFRYDTDKKALLNPGNLPDLSLTDLNKKYQDLLATNKKVTESTTTIAQQQTQDAKSLNQVQQAITTMAMANAMNSAAKPTQAKEKA
;
A
#
# COMPACT_ATOMS: atom_id res chain seq x y z
N MET A 1 -12.04 36.68 -3.79
CA MET A 1 -12.53 37.20 -5.10
C MET A 1 -14.05 37.16 -5.21
N PHE A 2 -14.68 37.93 -6.12
CA PHE A 2 -16.11 37.75 -6.46
C PHE A 2 -16.29 36.83 -7.66
N ILE A 3 -17.27 35.93 -7.60
CA ILE A 3 -17.70 35.05 -8.70
C ILE A 3 -19.22 35.02 -8.77
N TYR A 4 -19.76 34.43 -9.82
CA TYR A 4 -21.20 34.28 -10.05
C TYR A 4 -21.54 32.78 -10.05
N VAL A 5 -22.53 32.35 -9.27
CA VAL A 5 -22.91 30.94 -9.12
C VAL A 5 -24.39 30.66 -9.34
N LYS A 6 -24.71 29.46 -9.82
CA LYS A 6 -26.03 28.84 -9.65
C LYS A 6 -25.96 27.78 -8.57
N TYR A 7 -27.09 27.50 -7.96
CA TYR A 7 -27.22 26.48 -6.93
C TYR A 7 -28.57 25.77 -7.01
N ASP A 8 -28.62 24.56 -6.46
CA ASP A 8 -29.85 23.77 -6.37
C ASP A 8 -30.76 24.22 -5.20
N GLU A 9 -31.88 23.53 -5.00
CA GLU A 9 -32.84 23.81 -3.92
C GLU A 9 -32.23 23.70 -2.52
N ASN A 10 -31.15 22.93 -2.38
CA ASN A 10 -30.40 22.77 -1.14
C ASN A 10 -29.22 23.74 -1.06
N GLY A 11 -29.06 24.65 -2.01
CA GLY A 11 -27.99 25.63 -2.09
C GLY A 11 -26.66 25.10 -2.61
N PHE A 12 -26.53 23.83 -3.02
CA PHE A 12 -25.25 23.31 -3.54
C PHE A 12 -24.94 23.94 -4.89
N ILE A 13 -23.68 24.36 -5.07
CA ILE A 13 -23.28 25.03 -6.32
C ILE A 13 -23.36 24.05 -7.49
N THR A 14 -24.09 24.43 -8.54
CA THR A 14 -24.26 23.62 -9.76
C THR A 14 -23.49 24.17 -10.95
N GLU A 15 -23.26 25.49 -10.97
CA GLU A 15 -22.56 26.19 -12.04
C GLU A 15 -21.85 27.43 -11.47
N TYR A 16 -20.71 27.82 -12.05
CA TYR A 16 -20.03 29.06 -11.69
C TYR A 16 -19.33 29.70 -12.89
N GLN A 17 -19.21 31.03 -12.86
CA GLN A 17 -18.52 31.82 -13.86
C GLN A 17 -17.98 33.13 -13.29
N ASN A 18 -17.08 33.76 -14.03
CA ASN A 18 -16.41 35.01 -13.61
C ASN A 18 -17.09 36.27 -14.13
N THR A 19 -18.11 36.13 -14.97
CA THR A 19 -18.88 37.23 -15.56
C THR A 19 -20.31 37.20 -15.08
N GLU A 20 -20.98 38.35 -15.08
CA GLU A 20 -22.40 38.42 -14.76
C GLU A 20 -23.24 37.78 -15.86
N ALA A 21 -24.24 36.99 -15.46
CA ALA A 21 -25.25 36.45 -16.37
C ALA A 21 -26.55 36.21 -15.61
N ASP A 22 -27.63 36.10 -16.38
CA ASP A 22 -28.96 35.85 -15.85
C ASP A 22 -29.04 34.53 -15.09
N GLY A 23 -29.80 34.53 -13.98
CA GLY A 23 -29.94 33.39 -13.08
C GLY A 23 -28.73 33.07 -12.20
N PHE A 24 -27.63 33.84 -12.26
CA PHE A 24 -26.49 33.66 -11.35
C PHE A 24 -26.53 34.63 -10.18
N THR A 25 -26.08 34.16 -9.02
CA THR A 25 -25.91 34.96 -7.80
C THR A 25 -24.45 35.33 -7.61
N LYS A 26 -24.18 36.63 -7.40
CA LYS A 26 -22.84 37.13 -7.08
C LYS A 26 -22.46 36.78 -5.65
N ILE A 27 -21.34 36.11 -5.46
CA ILE A 27 -20.83 35.68 -4.15
C ILE A 27 -19.35 36.02 -3.98
N TYR A 28 -18.91 36.11 -2.72
CA TYR A 28 -17.50 36.26 -2.39
C TYR A 28 -16.88 34.89 -2.06
N LEU A 29 -15.84 34.51 -2.80
CA LEU A 29 -15.02 33.32 -2.59
C LEU A 29 -13.72 33.72 -1.89
N LEU A 30 -13.45 33.13 -0.72
CA LEU A 30 -12.21 33.37 0.01
C LEU A 30 -11.00 32.80 -0.73
N ASP A 31 -9.87 33.52 -0.66
CA ASP A 31 -8.66 33.14 -1.39
C ASP A 31 -8.12 31.77 -0.94
N SER A 32 -8.23 31.47 0.36
CA SER A 32 -7.89 30.16 0.93
C SER A 32 -8.74 29.00 0.39
N TRP A 33 -9.88 29.29 -0.24
CA TRP A 33 -10.81 28.28 -0.75
C TRP A 33 -10.76 28.14 -2.27
N ILE A 34 -10.02 28.98 -2.99
CA ILE A 34 -10.01 28.98 -4.48
C ILE A 34 -9.66 27.61 -5.04
N MET A 35 -8.57 26.99 -4.56
CA MET A 35 -8.15 25.68 -5.06
C MET A 35 -9.18 24.59 -4.78
N GLN A 36 -9.76 24.58 -3.57
CA GLN A 36 -10.77 23.62 -3.18
C GLN A 36 -12.07 23.80 -3.98
N PHE A 37 -12.47 25.05 -4.19
CA PHE A 37 -13.65 25.40 -4.97
C PHE A 37 -13.49 25.03 -6.45
N ALA A 38 -12.31 25.26 -7.04
CA ALA A 38 -12.03 24.86 -8.42
C ALA A 38 -12.08 23.34 -8.60
N GLN A 39 -11.62 22.57 -7.61
CA GLN A 39 -11.61 21.10 -7.66
C GLN A 39 -12.97 20.48 -7.36
N TRP A 40 -13.73 21.03 -6.40
CA TRP A 40 -15.00 20.47 -5.92
C TRP A 40 -16.07 21.55 -5.73
N PRO A 41 -16.46 22.28 -6.79
CA PRO A 41 -17.41 23.39 -6.66
C PRO A 41 -18.75 22.92 -6.07
N ASN A 42 -19.22 21.73 -6.50
CA ASN A 42 -20.46 21.12 -6.07
C ASN A 42 -20.51 20.64 -4.61
N LYS A 43 -19.41 20.80 -3.86
CA LYS A 43 -19.38 20.53 -2.42
C LYS A 43 -19.57 21.79 -1.58
N PHE A 44 -19.46 22.96 -2.19
CA PHE A 44 -19.79 24.22 -1.55
C PHE A 44 -21.29 24.47 -1.62
N ARG A 45 -21.80 25.22 -0.64
CA ARG A 45 -23.21 25.58 -0.55
C ARG A 45 -23.36 27.08 -0.38
N TYR A 46 -24.28 27.70 -1.10
CA TYR A 46 -24.69 29.07 -0.85
C TYR A 46 -25.81 29.10 0.21
N ASP A 47 -25.59 29.87 1.28
CA ASP A 47 -26.58 30.15 2.32
C ASP A 47 -27.32 31.44 1.94
N THR A 48 -28.59 31.33 1.54
CA THR A 48 -29.39 32.47 1.07
C THR A 48 -29.72 33.46 2.18
N ASP A 49 -29.84 32.99 3.42
CA ASP A 49 -30.17 33.82 4.58
C ASP A 49 -28.97 34.67 4.98
N LYS A 50 -27.79 34.04 5.04
CA LYS A 50 -26.53 34.71 5.38
C LYS A 50 -25.86 35.39 4.19
N LYS A 51 -26.35 35.14 2.98
CA LYS A 51 -25.79 35.60 1.70
C LYS A 51 -24.30 35.27 1.59
N ALA A 52 -23.93 34.05 1.97
CA ALA A 52 -22.54 33.64 2.12
C ALA A 52 -22.30 32.24 1.55
N LEU A 53 -21.09 32.03 1.02
CA LEU A 53 -20.63 30.71 0.62
C LEU A 53 -20.17 29.91 1.85
N LEU A 54 -20.63 28.68 1.98
CA LEU A 54 -20.25 27.74 3.01
C LEU A 54 -19.27 26.71 2.45
N ASN A 55 -18.11 26.62 3.09
CA ASN A 55 -17.13 25.57 2.83
C ASN A 55 -17.54 24.29 3.61
N PRO A 56 -17.56 23.11 2.97
CA PRO A 56 -17.91 21.84 3.63
C PRO A 56 -16.90 21.38 4.69
N GLY A 57 -15.67 21.91 4.71
CA GLY A 57 -14.66 21.71 5.76
C GLY A 57 -14.01 20.31 5.80
N ASN A 58 -14.46 19.37 4.97
CA ASN A 58 -14.01 17.98 4.96
C ASN A 58 -13.55 17.51 3.56
N LEU A 59 -13.09 18.45 2.73
CA LEU A 59 -12.60 18.13 1.39
C LEU A 59 -11.24 17.43 1.48
N PRO A 60 -10.99 16.39 0.66
CA PRO A 60 -9.67 15.76 0.61
C PRO A 60 -8.61 16.79 0.30
N ASP A 61 -7.50 16.84 1.03
CA ASP A 61 -6.35 17.63 0.59
C ASP A 61 -5.55 16.79 -0.42
N LEU A 62 -5.85 16.97 -1.70
CA LEU A 62 -5.16 16.28 -2.79
C LEU A 62 -4.07 17.19 -3.35
N SER A 63 -2.93 17.23 -2.67
CA SER A 63 -1.73 17.81 -3.28
C SER A 63 -1.08 16.78 -4.22
N LEU A 64 -0.68 17.20 -5.42
CA LEU A 64 0.09 16.36 -6.35
C LEU A 64 1.39 15.85 -5.70
N THR A 65 1.93 16.63 -4.77
CA THR A 65 3.09 16.28 -3.95
C THR A 65 2.80 15.08 -3.06
N ASP A 66 1.66 15.03 -2.38
CA ASP A 66 1.27 13.92 -1.51
C ASP A 66 0.96 12.66 -2.30
N LEU A 67 0.35 12.81 -3.49
CA LEU A 67 0.13 11.68 -4.39
C LEU A 67 1.47 11.08 -4.87
N ASN A 68 2.40 11.95 -5.28
CA ASN A 68 3.74 11.51 -5.70
C ASN A 68 4.49 10.86 -4.53
N LYS A 69 4.40 11.42 -3.31
CA LYS A 69 5.01 10.84 -2.12
C LYS A 69 4.46 9.44 -1.84
N LYS A 70 3.13 9.27 -1.82
CA LYS A 70 2.48 7.96 -1.63
C LYS A 70 2.88 6.95 -2.70
N TYR A 71 3.02 7.39 -3.95
CA TYR A 71 3.48 6.54 -5.04
C TYR A 71 4.93 6.07 -4.84
N GLN A 72 5.84 6.97 -4.44
CA GLN A 72 7.23 6.62 -4.13
C GLN A 72 7.33 5.68 -2.92
N ASP A 73 6.54 5.92 -1.87
CA ASP A 73 6.48 5.04 -0.69
C ASP A 73 5.99 3.62 -1.06
N LEU A 74 4.99 3.52 -1.95
CA LEU A 74 4.51 2.25 -2.48
C LEU A 74 5.60 1.54 -3.31
N LEU A 75 6.30 2.27 -4.18
CA LEU A 75 7.39 1.72 -5.00
C LEU A 75 8.53 1.18 -4.12
N ALA A 76 8.94 1.94 -3.10
CA ALA A 76 9.96 1.53 -2.14
C ALA A 76 9.55 0.28 -1.35
N THR A 77 8.29 0.24 -0.90
CA THR A 77 7.73 -0.92 -0.19
C THR A 77 7.73 -2.16 -1.07
N ASN A 78 7.29 -2.05 -2.32
CA ASN A 78 7.29 -3.16 -3.27
C ASN A 78 8.70 -3.70 -3.51
N LYS A 79 9.70 -2.82 -3.69
CA LYS A 79 11.10 -3.23 -3.83
C LYS A 79 11.58 -4.05 -2.63
N LYS A 80 11.30 -3.59 -1.41
CA LYS A 80 11.67 -4.31 -0.18
C LYS A 80 11.00 -5.68 -0.07
N VAL A 81 9.74 -5.80 -0.48
CA VAL A 81 9.01 -7.08 -0.50
C VAL A 81 9.63 -8.05 -1.51
N THR A 82 9.98 -7.58 -2.71
CA THR A 82 10.65 -8.41 -3.73
C THR A 82 12.02 -8.90 -3.25
N GLU A 83 12.81 -8.03 -2.62
CA GLU A 83 14.11 -8.39 -2.05
C GLU A 83 13.94 -9.44 -0.93
N SER A 84 13.00 -9.22 -0.01
CA SER A 84 12.72 -10.16 1.09
C SER A 84 12.27 -11.54 0.57
N THR A 85 11.41 -11.56 -0.45
CA THR A 85 10.94 -12.80 -1.08
C THR A 85 12.11 -13.54 -1.75
N THR A 86 13.02 -12.80 -2.37
CA THR A 86 14.23 -13.37 -2.98
C THR A 86 15.14 -14.00 -1.92
N THR A 87 15.35 -13.31 -0.79
CA THR A 87 16.14 -13.86 0.33
C THR A 87 15.50 -15.12 0.91
N ILE A 88 14.17 -15.16 1.07
CA ILE A 88 13.46 -16.36 1.53
C ILE A 88 13.68 -17.53 0.56
N ALA A 89 13.55 -17.30 -0.75
CA ALA A 89 13.78 -18.34 -1.75
C ALA A 89 15.24 -18.86 -1.76
N GLN A 90 16.21 -17.96 -1.57
CA GLN A 90 17.62 -18.34 -1.40
C GLN A 90 17.84 -19.18 -0.14
N GLN A 91 17.23 -18.79 0.99
CA GLN A 91 17.34 -19.54 2.23
C GLN A 91 16.74 -20.93 2.10
N GLN A 92 15.54 -21.07 1.53
CA GLN A 92 14.92 -22.38 1.28
C GLN A 92 15.80 -23.29 0.41
N THR A 93 16.49 -22.71 -0.59
CA THR A 93 17.43 -23.46 -1.43
C THR A 93 18.65 -23.94 -0.63
N GLN A 94 19.17 -23.11 0.28
CA GLN A 94 20.28 -23.51 1.16
C GLN A 94 19.83 -24.61 2.14
N ASP A 95 18.68 -24.45 2.76
CA ASP A 95 18.12 -25.42 3.70
C ASP A 95 17.93 -26.79 3.03
N ALA A 96 17.42 -26.83 1.79
CA ALA A 96 17.29 -28.06 1.01
C ALA A 96 18.64 -28.74 0.73
N LYS A 97 19.70 -27.97 0.47
CA LYS A 97 21.05 -28.51 0.30
C LYS A 97 21.59 -29.09 1.60
N SER A 98 21.43 -28.37 2.72
CA SER A 98 21.86 -28.82 4.05
C SER A 98 21.12 -30.09 4.48
N LEU A 99 19.82 -30.18 4.23
CA LEU A 99 19.03 -31.39 4.51
C LEU A 99 19.54 -32.60 3.72
N ASN A 100 19.88 -32.42 2.43
CA ASN A 100 20.45 -33.50 1.63
C ASN A 100 21.82 -33.96 2.16
N GLN A 101 22.67 -33.03 2.60
CA GLN A 101 23.96 -33.39 3.22
C GLN A 101 23.78 -34.17 4.52
N VAL A 102 22.84 -33.75 5.38
CA VAL A 102 22.50 -34.47 6.61
C VAL A 102 22.00 -35.88 6.30
N GLN A 103 21.12 -36.02 5.30
CA GLN A 103 20.61 -37.32 4.86
C GLN A 103 21.75 -38.25 4.42
N GLN A 104 22.69 -37.76 3.60
CA GLN A 104 23.86 -38.52 3.15
C GLN A 104 24.78 -38.93 4.31
N ALA A 105 25.00 -38.03 5.28
CA ALA A 105 25.80 -38.32 6.46
C ALA A 105 25.15 -39.43 7.31
N ILE A 106 23.83 -39.38 7.53
CA ILE A 106 23.07 -40.42 8.24
C ILE A 106 23.18 -41.76 7.51
N THR A 107 22.99 -41.79 6.19
CA THR A 107 23.13 -43.02 5.39
C THR A 107 24.54 -43.59 5.49
N THR A 108 25.57 -42.75 5.40
CA THR A 108 26.98 -43.17 5.54
C THR A 108 27.26 -43.77 6.91
N MET A 109 26.78 -43.14 7.99
CA MET A 109 26.92 -43.67 9.35
C MET A 109 26.18 -45.00 9.53
N ALA A 110 24.97 -45.13 8.98
CA ALA A 110 24.22 -46.37 9.03
C ALA A 110 24.94 -47.52 8.29
N MET A 111 25.52 -47.23 7.11
CA MET A 111 26.35 -48.19 6.37
C MET A 111 27.61 -48.59 7.14
N ALA A 112 28.32 -47.61 7.72
CA ALA A 112 29.51 -47.87 8.53
C ALA A 112 29.18 -48.74 9.76
N ASN A 113 28.08 -48.47 10.45
CA ASN A 113 27.61 -49.30 11.57
C ASN A 113 27.24 -50.71 11.11
N ALA A 114 26.53 -50.87 9.99
CA ALA A 114 26.17 -52.19 9.46
C ALA A 114 27.42 -53.01 9.09
N MET A 115 28.41 -52.39 8.45
CA MET A 115 29.69 -53.03 8.11
C MET A 115 30.47 -53.43 9.37
N ASN A 116 30.52 -52.56 10.39
CA ASN A 116 31.21 -52.85 11.65
C ASN A 116 30.50 -53.97 12.45
N SER A 117 29.17 -54.07 12.31
CA SER A 117 28.36 -55.15 12.90
C SER A 117 28.61 -56.49 12.20
N ALA A 118 28.79 -56.48 10.87
CA ALA A 118 29.12 -57.66 10.07
C ALA A 118 30.58 -58.11 10.22
N ALA A 119 31.49 -57.18 10.56
CA ALA A 119 32.92 -57.45 10.75
C ALA A 119 33.30 -57.95 12.15
N LYS A 120 32.34 -58.17 13.06
CA LYS A 120 32.55 -58.97 14.28
C LYS A 120 32.18 -60.43 13.99
N PRO A 121 33.12 -61.29 13.53
CA PRO A 121 32.83 -62.71 13.43
C PRO A 121 32.64 -63.27 14.84
N THR A 122 31.52 -63.95 15.02
CA THR A 122 31.42 -65.26 15.69
C THR A 122 32.70 -65.75 16.38
N GLN A 123 33.02 -65.23 17.58
CA GLN A 123 33.94 -65.90 18.52
C GLN A 123 33.15 -66.58 19.64
N ALA A 124 32.07 -67.27 19.29
CA ALA A 124 31.30 -68.06 20.25
C ALA A 124 30.88 -69.41 19.67
N LYS A 125 31.83 -70.17 19.10
CA LYS A 125 31.83 -71.63 19.18
C LYS A 125 33.29 -72.11 19.22
N GLU A 126 33.49 -73.20 19.96
CA GLU A 126 34.73 -73.98 20.14
C GLU A 126 35.62 -73.58 21.31
N LYS A 127 35.32 -74.15 22.48
CA LYS A 127 36.29 -74.94 23.24
C LYS A 127 35.57 -76.02 24.06
N ALA A 128 35.99 -77.26 23.78
CA ALA A 128 36.02 -78.51 24.55
C ALA A 128 35.08 -78.66 25.76
#